data_AF-F7YCH7-F1
#
_entry.id   AF-F7YCH7-F1
#
_cell.length_a   1.000
_cell.length_b   1.000
_cell.length_c   1.000
_cell.angle_alpha   90.00
_cell.angle_beta   90.00
_cell.angle_gamma   90.00
#
_symmetry.space_group_name_H-M   'P 1'
#
loop_
_entity.id
_entity.type
_entity.pdbx_description
1 polymer ?
#
loop_
_entity_poly.entity_id
_entity_poly.type
_entity_poly.pdbx_seq_one_letter_code
_entity_poly.pdbx_strand_id
1 'polypeptide(L)' 'MFEDGVAKAELFCTAGNLRAQKFYAREGWRLGRTFQDARWPPENVAENVNGGFTVETHAYQKHLGFR' A
#
# COMPACT_ATOMS: atom_id res chain seq x y z
N MET A 1 -32.89 -0.02 -6.31
CA MET A 1 -31.67 0.70 -5.90
C MET A 1 -30.51 -0.01 -6.54
N PHE A 2 -29.79 0.61 -7.47
CA PHE A 2 -28.50 0.07 -7.90
C PHE A 2 -27.53 0.41 -6.77
N GLU A 3 -27.00 -0.59 -6.09
CA GLU A 3 -25.82 -0.39 -5.24
C GLU A 3 -24.71 0.07 -6.18
N ASP A 4 -24.26 1.32 -6.02
CA ASP A 4 -23.01 1.75 -6.63
C ASP A 4 -21.89 0.91 -5.99
N GLY A 5 -21.64 -0.25 -6.60
CA GLY A 5 -20.65 -1.21 -6.11
C GLY A 5 -19.27 -0.59 -6.03
N VAL A 6 -18.40 -1.18 -5.21
CA VAL A 6 -17.01 -0.70 -5.06
C VAL A 6 -16.28 -0.80 -6.39
N ALA A 7 -16.01 0.33 -7.04
CA ALA A 7 -15.41 0.38 -8.37
C ALA A 7 -13.87 0.38 -8.37
N LYS A 8 -13.24 0.65 -7.21
CA LYS A 8 -11.79 0.80 -7.05
C LYS A 8 -11.32 0.21 -5.73
N ALA A 9 -10.18 -0.46 -5.76
CA ALA A 9 -9.42 -0.87 -4.59
C ALA A 9 -8.13 -0.04 -4.47
N GLU A 10 -7.72 0.21 -3.22
CA GLU A 10 -6.44 0.81 -2.88
C GLU A 10 -5.66 -0.11 -1.92
N LEU A 11 -4.34 -0.18 -2.10
CA LEU A 11 -3.43 -1.03 -1.35
C LEU A 11 -2.18 -0.23 -0.99
N PHE A 12 -1.71 -0.36 0.25
CA PHE A 12 -0.45 0.22 0.72
C PHE A 12 0.64 -0.82 0.91
N CYS A 13 1.80 -0.60 0.29
CA CYS A 13 2.97 -1.46 0.40
C CYS A 13 4.22 -0.64 0.68
N THR A 14 5.08 -1.12 1.58
CA THR A 14 6.40 -0.52 1.81
C THR A 14 7.17 -0.40 0.49
N ALA A 15 7.72 0.79 0.23
CA ALA A 15 8.59 1.03 -0.91
C ALA A 15 9.87 0.20 -0.80
N GLY A 16 10.49 -0.10 -1.95
CA GLY A 16 11.65 -0.99 -2.01
C GLY A 16 11.36 -2.49 -1.89
N ASN A 17 10.13 -2.92 -1.55
CA ASN A 17 9.76 -4.34 -1.62
C ASN A 17 9.55 -4.79 -3.09
N LEU A 18 10.66 -5.00 -3.81
CA LEU A 18 10.66 -5.31 -5.24
C LEU A 18 9.79 -6.53 -5.60
N ARG A 19 9.71 -7.53 -4.73
CA ARG A 19 8.87 -8.71 -4.96
C ARG A 19 7.39 -8.34 -4.99
N ALA A 20 6.94 -7.52 -4.03
CA ALA A 20 5.57 -7.05 -3.95
C ALA A 20 5.25 -6.12 -5.13
N GLN A 21 6.14 -5.19 -5.47
CA GLN A 21 5.94 -4.28 -6.60
C GLN A 21 5.73 -5.02 -7.93
N LYS A 22 6.57 -6.03 -8.20
CA LYS A 22 6.45 -6.88 -9.41
C LYS A 22 5.14 -7.67 -9.41
N PHE A 23 4.71 -8.18 -8.25
CA PHE A 23 3.43 -8.86 -8.11
C PHE A 23 2.26 -7.91 -8.44
N TYR A 24 2.22 -6.72 -7.84
CA TYR A 24 1.13 -5.76 -8.07
C TYR A 24 1.06 -5.30 -9.53
N ALA A 25 2.20 -5.02 -10.16
CA ALA A 25 2.26 -4.68 -11.58
C ALA A 25 1.66 -5.79 -12.47
N ARG A 26 1.99 -7.06 -12.21
CA ARG A 26 1.43 -8.20 -12.94
C ARG A 26 -0.08 -8.35 -12.74
N GLU A 27 -0.56 -8.11 -11.53
CA GLU A 27 -1.99 -8.23 -11.18
C GLU A 27 -2.82 -7.00 -11.60
N GLY A 28 -2.25 -6.08 -12.40
CA GLY A 28 -2.95 -4.93 -12.96
C GLY A 28 -3.15 -3.76 -11.99
N TRP A 29 -2.41 -3.73 -10.89
CA TRP A 29 -2.38 -2.57 -10.01
C TRP A 29 -1.47 -1.49 -10.58
N ARG A 30 -1.85 -0.23 -10.36
CA ARG A 30 -1.10 0.95 -10.80
C ARG A 30 -0.62 1.76 -9.60
N LEU A 31 0.64 2.13 -9.59
CA LEU A 31 1.18 3.03 -8.57
C LEU A 31 0.53 4.41 -8.75
N GLY A 32 -0.16 4.89 -7.72
CA GLY A 32 -0.79 6.21 -7.71
C GLY A 32 0.10 7.27 -7.03
N ARG A 33 0.58 6.98 -5.82
CA ARG A 33 1.44 7.90 -5.06
C ARG A 33 2.42 7.16 -4.14
N THR A 34 3.43 7.88 -3.70
CA THR A 34 4.38 7.48 -2.66
C THR A 34 4.39 8.52 -1.56
N PHE A 35 4.41 8.07 -0.30
CA PHE A 35 4.39 8.96 0.88
C PHE A 35 5.12 8.32 2.06
N GLN A 36 5.47 9.11 3.07
CA GLN A 36 5.98 8.59 4.34
C GLN A 36 4.81 8.15 5.22
N ASP A 37 4.79 6.88 5.62
CA ASP A 37 3.73 6.31 6.45
C ASP A 37 4.29 5.89 7.82
N ALA A 38 3.58 6.26 8.89
CA ALA A 38 3.93 5.82 10.24
C ALA A 38 3.36 4.41 10.44
N ARG A 39 4.25 3.42 10.47
CA ARG A 39 3.86 2.02 10.68
C ARG A 39 4.11 1.64 12.14
N TRP A 40 3.28 0.74 12.66
CA TRP A 40 3.60 0.10 13.94
C TRP A 40 4.88 -0.73 13.77
N PRO A 41 5.97 -0.39 14.47
CA PRO A 41 7.13 -1.26 14.51
C PRO A 41 6.76 -2.57 15.25
N PRO A 42 7.41 -3.70 14.93
CA PRO A 42 7.36 -4.86 15.79
C PRO A 42 7.81 -4.50 17.22
N GLU A 43 7.29 -5.17 18.25
CA GLU A 43 7.53 -4.83 19.67
C GLU A 43 9.02 -4.66 20.01
N ASN A 44 9.89 -5.50 19.45
CA ASN A 44 11.34 -5.46 19.66
C ASN A 44 12.06 -4.27 18.98
N VAL A 45 11.37 -3.55 18.09
CA VAL A 45 11.88 -2.33 17.44
C VAL A 45 11.29 -1.08 18.11
N ALA A 46 10.08 -1.19 18.66
CA ALA A 46 9.37 -0.08 19.29
C ALA A 46 10.15 0.59 20.43
N GLU A 47 10.92 -0.18 21.22
CA GLU A 47 11.72 0.33 22.34
C GLU A 47 12.89 1.23 21.91
N ASN A 48 13.38 1.09 20.67
CA ASN A 48 14.59 1.78 20.19
C ASN A 48 14.30 2.97 19.26
N VAL A 49 13.04 3.22 18.91
CA VAL A 49 12.67 4.28 17.95
C VAL A 49 12.00 5.45 18.67
N ASN A 50 12.82 6.34 19.21
CA ASN A 50 12.40 7.53 19.98
C ASN A 50 11.76 8.66 19.13
N GLY A 51 11.16 8.32 17.99
CA GLY A 51 10.63 9.29 17.01
C GLY A 51 9.58 8.72 16.04
N GLY A 52 9.09 7.50 16.29
CA GLY A 52 8.17 6.80 15.39
C GLY A 52 8.88 6.10 14.22
N PHE A 53 8.35 4.95 13.81
CA PHE A 53 8.87 4.17 12.70
C PHE A 53 8.16 4.58 11.40
N THR A 54 8.74 5.52 10.65
CA THR A 54 8.22 5.95 9.35
C THR A 54 8.90 5.18 8.22
N VAL A 55 8.10 4.67 7.29
CA VAL A 55 8.60 4.03 6.08
C VAL A 55 7.97 4.63 4.84
N GLU A 56 8.77 4.79 3.80
CA GLU A 56 8.26 5.15 2.49
C GLU A 56 7.29 4.05 2.01
N THR A 57 6.10 4.45 1.57
CA THR A 57 4.99 3.57 1.25
C THR A 57 4.38 3.95 -0.09
N HIS A 58 4.18 2.96 -0.94
CA HIS A 58 3.48 3.05 -2.21
C HIS A 58 1.98 2.78 -2.03
N ALA A 59 1.15 3.65 -2.60
CA ALA A 59 -0.29 3.44 -2.76
C ALA A 59 -0.57 2.96 -4.19
N TYR A 60 -1.06 1.73 -4.30
CA TYR A 60 -1.48 1.12 -5.55
C TYR A 60 -3.00 1.16 -5.68
N GLN A 61 -3.49 1.38 -6.89
CA GLN A 61 -4.92 1.39 -7.20
C GLN A 61 -5.26 0.39 -8.30
N LYS A 62 -6.43 -0.23 -8.19
CA LYS A 62 -6.97 -1.15 -9.20
C LYS A 62 -8.46 -0.92 -9.37
N HIS A 63 -8.92 -0.86 -10.62
CA HIS A 63 -10.35 -0.87 -10.93
C HIS A 63 -10.90 -2.30 -10.79
N LEU A 64 -12.06 -2.43 -10.14
CA LEU A 64 -12.69 -3.72 -9.83
C LEU A 64 -13.81 -4.12 -10.81
N GLY A 65 -14.14 -3.25 -11.76
CA GLY A 65 -15.17 -3.53 -12.77
C GLY A 65 -14.69 -4.43 -13.90
N PHE A 66 -15.57 -5.28 -14.40
CA PHE A 66 -15.42 -5.94 -15.70
C PHE A 66 -15.55 -4.87 -16.79
N ARG A 67 -14.58 -4.80 -17.70
CA ARG A 67 -14.70 -4.03 -18.94
C ARG A 67 -14.93 -4.98 -20.09
#